data_AF-A0A937ZP71-F1
#
_entry.id   AF-A0A937ZP71-F1
#
_cell.length_a   1.000
_cell.length_b   1.000
_cell.length_c   1.000
_cell.angle_alpha   90.00
_cell.angle_beta   90.00
_cell.angle_gamma   90.00
#
_symmetry.space_group_name_H-M   'P 1'
#
loop_
_entity.id
_entity.type
_entity.pdbx_description
1 polymer ?
#
loop_
_entity_poly.entity_id
_entity_poly.type
_entity_poly.pdbx_seq_one_letter_code
_entity_poly.pdbx_strand_id
1 'polypeptide(L)' 'MQWFDNAKSIVMKLTDLGVTLLALAIVLQILFGSAMPFLGGDIVSNLIAFIGGLGNNGLVGLVAIGAVIWILTRR' A
#
# COMPACT_ATOMS: atom_id res chain seq x y z
N MET A 1 22.08 20.37 -4.76
CA MET A 1 21.13 19.41 -4.14
C MET A 1 20.30 18.61 -5.16
N GLN A 2 20.61 18.68 -6.46
CA GLN A 2 19.84 18.01 -7.53
C GLN A 2 19.76 16.47 -7.41
N TRP A 3 20.75 15.84 -6.77
CA TRP A 3 20.76 14.38 -6.59
C TRP A 3 19.70 13.89 -5.59
N PHE A 4 19.36 14.69 -4.57
CA PHE A 4 18.30 14.35 -3.62
C PHE A 4 16.92 14.38 -4.30
N ASP A 5 16.69 15.37 -5.17
CA ASP A 5 15.44 15.48 -5.92
C ASP A 5 15.27 14.33 -6.90
N ASN A 6 16.35 13.91 -7.56
CA ASN A 6 16.36 12.74 -8.45
C ASN A 6 16.08 11.44 -7.69
N ALA A 7 16.74 11.25 -6.54
CA ALA A 7 16.51 10.08 -5.69
C ALA A 7 15.06 10.03 -5.19
N LYS A 8 14.52 11.16 -4.71
CA LYS A 8 13.12 11.28 -4.31
C LYS A 8 12.18 10.94 -5.48
N SER A 9 12.46 11.45 -6.68
CA SER A 9 11.66 11.17 -7.87
C SER A 9 11.62 9.67 -8.22
N ILE A 10 12.76 8.97 -8.14
CA ILE A 10 12.82 7.52 -8.41
C ILE A 10 11.98 6.75 -7.40
N VAL A 11 12.12 7.04 -6.11
CA VAL A 11 11.35 6.37 -5.05
C VAL A 11 9.85 6.59 -5.24
N MET A 12 9.44 7.82 -5.60
CA MET A 12 8.03 8.11 -5.87
C MET A 12 7.49 7.30 -7.05
N LYS A 13 8.21 7.27 -8.18
CA LYS A 13 7.82 6.50 -9.36
C LYS A 13 7.73 4.99 -9.09
N LEU A 14 8.69 4.45 -8.32
CA LEU A 14 8.67 3.04 -7.93
C LEU A 14 7.50 2.74 -6.98
N THR A 15 7.18 3.66 -6.06
CA THR A 15 6.03 3.52 -5.16
C THR A 15 4.73 3.51 -5.96
N ASP A 16 4.57 4.39 -6.95
CA ASP A 16 3.38 4.45 -7.80
C ASP A 16 3.20 3.19 -8.64
N LEU A 17 4.31 2.67 -9.18
CA LEU A 17 4.30 1.39 -9.87
C LEU A 17 3.93 0.26 -8.90
N GLY A 18 4.52 0.23 -7.71
CA GLY A 18 4.23 -0.76 -6.67
C GLY A 18 2.76 -0.75 -6.22
N VAL A 19 2.16 0.43 -6.02
CA VAL A 19 0.74 0.58 -5.65
C VAL A 19 -0.17 0.09 -6.79
N THR A 20 0.17 0.39 -8.04
CA THR A 20 -0.58 -0.08 -9.20
C THR A 20 -0.50 -1.60 -9.36
N LEU A 21 0.68 -2.18 -9.14
CA LEU A 21 0.87 -3.63 -9.12
C LEU A 21 0.14 -4.30 -7.96
N LEU A 22 0.10 -3.66 -6.78
CA LEU A 22 -0.68 -4.13 -5.64
C LEU A 22 -2.18 -4.15 -5.96
N ALA A 23 -2.70 -3.10 -6.61
CA ALA A 23 -4.10 -3.07 -7.05
C ALA A 23 -4.41 -4.22 -8.02
N LEU A 24 -3.54 -4.47 -9.00
CA LEU A 24 -3.68 -5.61 -9.91
C LEU A 24 -3.67 -6.94 -9.15
N ALA A 25 -2.74 -7.10 -8.21
CA ALA A 25 -2.61 -8.32 -7.42
C ALA A 25 -3.85 -8.61 -6.56
N ILE A 26 -4.45 -7.58 -5.96
CA ILE A 26 -5.72 -7.69 -5.22
C ILE A 26 -6.83 -8.20 -6.14
N VAL A 27 -6.97 -7.63 -7.34
CA VAL A 27 -8.00 -8.07 -8.31
C VAL A 27 -7.78 -9.54 -8.71
N LEU A 28 -6.55 -9.91 -9.06
CA LEU A 28 -6.21 -11.28 -9.45
C LEU A 28 -6.50 -12.28 -8.32
N GLN A 29 -6.13 -11.93 -7.08
CA GLN A 29 -6.35 -12.81 -5.95
C GLN A 29 -7.85 -12.98 -5.61
N ILE A 30 -8.68 -11.96 -5.83
CA ILE A 30 -10.15 -12.08 -5.69
C ILE A 30 -10.72 -13.02 -6.75
N LEU A 31 -10.21 -12.96 -7.99
CA LEU A 31 -10.71 -13.77 -9.10
C LEU A 31 -10.27 -15.23 -9.03
N PHE A 32 -9.01 -15.48 -8.64
CA PHE A 32 -8.39 -16.81 -8.71
C PHE A 32 -8.12 -17.44 -7.34
N GLY A 33 -8.34 -16.70 -6.24
CA GLY A 33 -8.02 -17.13 -4.89
C GLY A 33 -6.53 -16.99 -4.53
N SER A 34 -6.16 -17.48 -3.35
CA SER A 34 -4.82 -17.34 -2.74
C SER A 34 -3.73 -18.23 -3.36
N ALA A 35 -4.07 -19.14 -4.27
CA ALA A 35 -3.16 -20.14 -4.82
C ALA A 35 -2.40 -19.68 -6.08
N MET A 36 -1.88 -18.43 -6.09
CA MET A 36 -1.08 -17.92 -7.22
C MET A 36 0.43 -18.01 -6.95
N PRO A 37 1.19 -18.80 -7.73
CA PRO A 37 2.62 -19.06 -7.48
C PRO A 37 3.53 -17.84 -7.63
N PHE A 38 3.06 -16.75 -8.25
CA PHE A 38 3.82 -15.52 -8.44
C PHE A 38 3.52 -14.41 -7.42
N LEU A 39 2.47 -14.58 -6.60
CA LEU A 39 2.06 -13.56 -5.61
C LEU A 39 2.71 -13.75 -4.23
N GLY A 40 3.39 -14.89 -3.98
CA GLY A 40 4.25 -15.12 -2.80
C GLY A 40 3.54 -15.11 -1.43
N GLY A 41 2.26 -14.74 -1.35
CA GLY A 41 1.48 -14.65 -0.12
C GLY A 41 0.06 -14.15 -0.35
N ASP A 42 -0.70 -14.02 0.74
CA ASP A 42 -2.10 -13.56 0.74
C ASP A 42 -2.19 -12.03 0.93
N ILE A 43 -2.27 -11.30 -0.17
CA ILE A 43 -2.26 -9.83 -0.20
C ILE A 43 -3.58 -9.28 0.35
N VAL A 44 -4.71 -9.91 0.01
CA VAL A 44 -6.04 -9.51 0.47
C VAL A 44 -6.16 -9.63 1.99
N SER A 45 -5.70 -10.76 2.56
CA SER A 45 -5.69 -10.98 4.01
C SER A 45 -4.77 -9.99 4.72
N ASN A 46 -3.57 -9.73 4.18
CA ASN A 46 -2.67 -8.71 4.73
C ASN A 46 -3.29 -7.31 4.74
N LEU A 47 -4.01 -6.94 3.68
CA LEU A 47 -4.72 -5.66 3.61
C LEU A 47 -5.86 -5.58 4.64
N ILE A 48 -6.67 -6.63 4.76
CA ILE A 48 -7.76 -6.70 5.74
C ILE A 48 -7.20 -6.62 7.17
N ALA A 49 -6.12 -7.34 7.46
CA ALA A 49 -5.47 -7.31 8.76
C ALA A 49 -4.94 -5.91 9.10
N PHE A 50 -4.34 -5.21 8.12
CA PHE A 50 -3.90 -3.83 8.29
C PHE A 50 -5.08 -2.89 8.61
N ILE A 51 -6.16 -2.95 7.81
CA ILE A 51 -7.36 -2.12 8.02
C ILE A 51 -8.01 -2.44 9.38
N GLY A 52 -8.12 -3.73 9.73
CA GLY A 52 -8.64 -4.17 11.03
C GLY A 52 -7.79 -3.66 12.19
N GLY A 53 -6.46 -3.65 12.04
CA GLY A 53 -5.53 -3.04 13.00
C GLY A 53 -5.81 -1.55 13.22
N LEU A 54 -6.12 -0.81 12.17
CA LEU A 54 -6.50 0.60 12.29
C LEU A 54 -7.83 0.75 13.05
N GLY A 55 -8.84 -0.06 12.74
CA GLY A 55 -10.13 -0.06 13.45
C GLY A 55 -9.99 -0.38 14.95
N ASN A 56 -9.18 -1.39 15.29
CA ASN A 56 -8.95 -1.83 16.67
C ASN A 56 -8.24 -0.78 17.54
N ASN A 57 -7.46 0.11 16.93
CA ASN A 57 -6.75 1.19 17.63
C ASN A 57 -7.63 2.45 17.83
N GLY A 58 -8.88 2.46 17.37
CA GLY A 58 -9.84 3.56 17.58
C GLY A 58 -9.31 4.92 17.11
N LEU A 59 -9.18 5.87 18.05
CA LEU A 59 -8.66 7.22 17.78
C LEU A 59 -7.25 7.21 17.18
N VAL A 60 -6.37 6.32 17.65
CA VAL A 60 -5.00 6.22 17.15
C VAL A 60 -4.99 5.73 15.70
N GLY A 61 -5.89 4.81 15.36
CA GLY A 61 -6.08 4.36 13.98
C GLY A 61 -6.54 5.46 13.04
N LEU A 62 -7.46 6.32 13.48
CA LEU A 62 -7.91 7.48 12.69
C LEU A 62 -6.79 8.49 12.46
N VAL A 63 -5.97 8.77 13.49
CA VAL A 63 -4.80 9.64 13.35
C VAL A 63 -3.78 9.04 12.38
N ALA A 64 -3.54 7.72 12.44
CA ALA A 64 -2.66 7.03 11.52
C ALA A 64 -3.13 7.13 10.07
N ILE A 65 -4.44 6.93 9.81
CA ILE A 65 -5.03 7.12 8.47
C ILE A 65 -4.85 8.57 8.00
N GLY A 66 -5.15 9.55 8.86
CA GLY A 66 -4.97 10.96 8.54
C GLY A 66 -3.53 11.32 8.18
N ALA A 67 -2.56 10.77 8.90
CA ALA A 67 -1.14 10.95 8.59
C ALA A 67 -0.76 10.34 7.24
N VAL A 68 -1.23 9.13 6.92
CA VAL A 68 -0.98 8.47 5.62
C VAL A 68 -1.56 9.29 4.47
N ILE A 69 -2.82 9.72 4.59
CA ILE A 69 -3.48 10.56 3.57
C ILE A 69 -2.69 11.86 3.40
N TRP A 70 -2.32 12.52 4.50
CA TRP A 70 -1.56 13.77 4.44
C TRP A 70 -0.22 13.61 3.73
N ILE A 71 0.51 12.51 3.97
CA ILE A 71 1.78 12.22 3.28
C ILE A 71 1.53 11.98 1.78
N LEU A 72 0.49 11.23 1.43
CA LEU A 72 0.17 10.91 0.02
C LEU A 72 -0.37 12.12 -0.76
N THR A 73 -1.10 13.03 -0.12
CA THR A 73 -1.60 14.25 -0.76
C THR A 73 -0.51 15.33 -0.84
N ARG A 74 0.54 15.26 -0.02
CA ARG A 74 1.68 16.19 -0.04
C ARG A 74 2.76 15.84 -1.08
N ARG A 75 2.39 15.04 -2.07
CA ARG A 75 3.21 14.75 -3.26
C ARG A 75 3.51 16.02 -4.04
#